data_AF-A0A8D0RBX2-F1
#
_entry.id   AF-A0A8D0RBX2-F1
#
_cell.length_a   1.000
_cell.length_b   1.000
_cell.length_c   1.000
_cell.angle_alpha   90.00
_cell.angle_beta   90.00
_cell.angle_gamma   90.00
#
_symmetry.space_group_name_H-M   'P 1'
#
loop_
_entity.id
_entity.type
_entity.pdbx_description
1 polymer ?
#
loop_
_entity_poly.entity_id
_entity_poly.type
_entity_poly.pdbx_seq_one_letter_code
_entity_poly.pdbx_strand_id
1 'polypeptide(L)'
;MEKRETFVQAVSKELIGEFLQFIQLNKDASDPFNLNELLDELSRKQKEELWQRLKNLLTDVLLESPVDRWQPVEALGEDNMQTEQGSKMGKNIEIIHAITSVILASVSVINENENYEALLECAVILNGILYALPESERALQGSIQDLCVTWWERGLPAKEDMGKTAFIMLLRRSLETKTGADICRLWRIHQALYCFDYDLEESREIKDMLLECFININYIKKEEVNAFSYLVGAWSLNFLSGCCVTLVSLMVHIAEIYFRAWKKASGKILEAIENSCIQDFMYHGVHLHRRSPVHARVREILSYFHNQKKVRQGVEEMLYRLYKPILWRGLKARNSEVRSNAALLFVEAFPIRDPNFNAVEMDSEIQKQFEELYVCISWGQAPHALGSVLAWWASWPSLL
;
A
#
# COMPACT_ATOMS: atom_id res chain seq x y z
N MET A 1 44.59 -3.37 14.84
CA MET A 1 44.85 -1.99 14.35
C MET A 1 45.24 -2.01 12.89
N GLU A 2 46.27 -2.77 12.48
CA GLU A 2 46.75 -2.84 11.08
C GLU A 2 45.63 -3.17 10.07
N LYS A 3 44.88 -4.27 10.25
CA LYS A 3 43.78 -4.64 9.32
C LYS A 3 42.69 -3.57 9.12
N ARG A 4 42.38 -2.79 10.17
CA ARG A 4 41.35 -1.73 10.13
C ARG A 4 41.82 -0.58 9.24
N GLU A 5 43.06 -0.17 9.44
CA GLU A 5 43.68 0.91 8.67
C GLU A 5 43.92 0.48 7.23
N THR A 6 44.36 -0.77 6.99
CA THR A 6 44.49 -1.34 5.65
C THR A 6 43.15 -1.32 4.90
N PHE A 7 42.05 -1.71 5.54
CA PHE A 7 40.73 -1.68 4.89
C PHE A 7 40.31 -0.25 4.50
N VAL A 8 40.46 0.71 5.42
CA VAL A 8 40.13 2.12 5.13
C VAL A 8 40.97 2.66 3.97
N GLN A 9 42.27 2.33 3.93
CA GLN A 9 43.18 2.76 2.86
C GLN A 9 42.88 2.07 1.51
N ALA A 10 42.45 0.81 1.53
CA ALA A 10 42.09 0.05 0.33
C ALA A 10 40.94 0.69 -0.45
N VAL A 11 40.06 1.46 0.20
CA VAL A 11 39.01 2.24 -0.47
C VAL A 11 39.63 3.44 -1.21
N SER A 12 40.12 3.19 -2.41
CA SER A 12 40.71 4.17 -3.33
C SER A 12 40.73 3.61 -4.76
N LYS A 13 40.93 4.46 -5.77
CA LYS A 13 41.06 4.02 -7.17
C LYS A 13 42.28 3.14 -7.38
N GLU A 14 43.37 3.47 -6.71
CA GLU A 14 44.67 2.82 -6.86
C GLU A 14 44.63 1.38 -6.32
N LEU A 15 43.78 1.12 -5.32
CA LEU A 15 43.70 -0.15 -4.60
C LEU A 15 42.35 -0.88 -4.80
N ILE A 16 41.64 -0.62 -5.91
CA ILE A 16 40.35 -1.26 -6.23
C ILE A 16 40.42 -2.79 -6.11
N GLY A 17 41.51 -3.42 -6.57
CA GLY A 17 41.68 -4.88 -6.47
C GLY A 17 41.70 -5.38 -5.03
N GLU A 18 42.40 -4.68 -4.14
CA GLU A 18 42.47 -5.03 -2.71
C GLU A 18 41.11 -4.79 -2.03
N PHE A 19 40.45 -3.69 -2.37
CA PHE A 19 39.10 -3.40 -1.87
C PHE A 19 38.11 -4.51 -2.25
N LEU A 20 38.06 -4.88 -3.53
CA LEU A 20 37.18 -5.96 -4.00
C LEU A 20 37.53 -7.30 -3.35
N GLN A 21 38.81 -7.56 -3.07
CA GLN A 21 39.23 -8.75 -2.35
C GLN A 21 38.66 -8.78 -0.92
N PHE A 22 38.67 -7.67 -0.17
CA PHE A 22 38.03 -7.62 1.15
C PHE A 22 36.53 -7.91 1.09
N ILE A 23 35.84 -7.38 0.07
CA ILE A 23 34.40 -7.65 -0.11
C ILE A 23 34.15 -9.11 -0.49
N GLN A 24 35.03 -9.71 -1.28
CA GLN A 24 34.94 -11.12 -1.64
C GLN A 24 35.18 -12.02 -0.43
N LEU A 25 36.15 -11.70 0.44
CA LEU A 25 36.39 -12.42 1.70
C LEU A 25 35.16 -12.39 2.60
N ASN A 26 34.47 -11.24 2.71
CA ASN A 26 33.23 -11.14 3.49
C ASN A 26 32.07 -11.97 2.91
N LYS A 27 32.09 -12.29 1.62
CA LYS A 27 31.08 -13.16 0.99
C LYS A 27 31.39 -14.65 1.20
N ASP A 28 32.63 -15.01 1.51
CA ASP A 28 33.03 -16.38 1.76
C ASP A 28 32.70 -16.77 3.21
N ALA A 29 31.66 -17.59 3.38
CA ALA A 29 31.21 -18.05 4.69
C ALA A 29 32.26 -18.89 5.45
N SER A 30 33.34 -19.32 4.78
CA SER A 30 34.44 -20.06 5.40
C SER A 30 35.60 -19.18 5.86
N ASP A 31 35.64 -17.91 5.44
CA ASP A 31 36.68 -16.96 5.85
C ASP A 31 36.30 -16.28 7.19
N PRO A 32 37.27 -16.05 8.10
CA PRO A 32 37.00 -15.37 9.36
C PRO A 32 36.76 -13.86 9.24
N PHE A 33 36.93 -13.26 8.05
CA PHE A 33 36.72 -11.84 7.85
C PHE A 33 35.22 -11.48 7.90
N ASN A 34 34.87 -10.55 8.80
CA ASN A 34 33.52 -10.02 8.93
C ASN A 34 33.53 -8.49 8.82
N LEU A 35 32.86 -7.97 7.79
CA LEU A 35 32.77 -6.53 7.54
C LEU A 35 32.05 -5.79 8.67
N ASN A 36 30.98 -6.34 9.23
CA ASN A 36 30.22 -5.68 10.29
C ASN A 36 31.06 -5.54 11.57
N GLU A 37 31.80 -6.59 11.94
CA GLU A 37 32.72 -6.56 13.09
C GLU A 37 33.83 -5.52 12.86
N LEU A 38 34.43 -5.50 11.66
CA LEU A 38 35.47 -4.52 11.32
C LEU A 38 34.95 -3.08 11.44
N LEU A 39 33.75 -2.81 10.92
CA LEU A 39 33.13 -1.48 10.94
C LEU A 39 32.75 -1.01 12.34
N ASP A 40 32.25 -1.92 13.19
CA ASP A 40 31.92 -1.62 14.59
C ASP A 40 33.18 -1.25 15.40
N GLU A 41 34.29 -1.91 15.08
CA GLU A 41 35.58 -1.69 15.71
C GLU A 41 36.34 -0.41 15.24
N LEU A 42 35.86 0.27 14.19
CA LEU A 42 36.48 1.51 13.71
C LEU A 42 36.25 2.66 14.69
N SER A 43 37.32 3.43 14.94
CA SER A 43 37.16 4.70 15.64
C SER A 43 36.32 5.68 14.82
N ARG A 44 35.69 6.65 15.48
CA ARG A 44 34.92 7.72 14.81
C ARG A 44 35.66 8.34 13.62
N LYS A 45 36.94 8.71 13.80
CA LYS A 45 37.75 9.32 12.73
C LYS A 45 37.94 8.39 11.53
N GLN A 46 38.11 7.09 11.79
CA GLN A 46 38.26 6.09 10.73
C GLN A 46 36.96 5.85 9.98
N LYS A 47 35.81 5.88 10.66
CA LYS A 47 34.49 5.81 10.00
C LYS A 47 34.25 7.03 9.09
N GLU A 48 34.49 8.23 9.62
CA GLU A 48 34.36 9.47 8.86
C GLU A 48 35.29 9.48 7.64
N GLU A 49 36.55 9.03 7.79
CA GLU A 49 37.49 8.88 6.67
C GLU A 49 37.02 7.84 5.65
N LEU A 50 36.57 6.67 6.10
CA LEU A 50 36.04 5.62 5.25
C LEU A 50 34.88 6.13 4.39
N TRP A 51 33.92 6.84 4.99
CA TRP A 51 32.77 7.36 4.26
C TRP A 51 33.16 8.41 3.22
N GLN A 52 34.13 9.28 3.52
CA GLN A 52 34.67 10.21 2.53
C GLN A 52 35.36 9.49 1.38
N ARG A 53 36.12 8.43 1.66
CA ARG A 53 36.78 7.61 0.64
C ARG A 53 35.77 6.88 -0.25
N LEU A 54 34.73 6.29 0.34
CA LEU A 54 33.63 5.65 -0.39
C LEU A 54 32.92 6.65 -1.31
N LYS A 55 32.66 7.87 -0.83
CA LYS A 55 32.06 8.94 -1.62
C LYS A 55 32.91 9.33 -2.82
N ASN A 56 34.20 9.56 -2.59
CA ASN A 56 35.12 9.93 -3.65
C ASN A 56 35.18 8.83 -4.70
N LEU A 57 35.36 7.57 -4.28
CA LEU A 57 35.41 6.42 -5.19
C LEU A 57 34.10 6.24 -5.97
N LEU A 58 32.94 6.38 -5.33
CA LEU A 58 31.64 6.29 -6.00
C LEU A 58 31.47 7.36 -7.07
N THR A 59 31.76 8.62 -6.71
CA THR A 59 31.66 9.77 -7.62
C THR A 59 32.57 9.58 -8.83
N ASP A 60 33.79 9.15 -8.56
CA ASP A 60 34.81 8.89 -9.55
C ASP A 60 34.42 7.79 -10.56
N VAL A 61 33.89 6.66 -10.07
CA VAL A 61 33.44 5.55 -10.92
C VAL A 61 32.27 5.99 -11.81
N LEU A 62 31.37 6.81 -11.29
CA LEU A 62 30.24 7.38 -12.04
C LEU A 62 30.68 8.42 -13.07
N LEU A 63 31.74 9.21 -12.79
CA LEU A 63 32.32 10.14 -13.77
C LEU A 63 33.01 9.40 -14.93
N GLU A 64 33.64 8.26 -14.66
CA GLU A 64 34.31 7.46 -15.69
C GLU A 64 33.36 6.65 -16.57
N SER A 65 32.19 6.30 -16.04
CA SER A 65 31.09 5.65 -16.77
C SER A 65 29.75 6.30 -16.43
N PRO A 66 29.45 7.45 -17.08
CA PRO A 66 28.19 8.15 -16.85
C PRO A 66 26.99 7.26 -17.10
N VAL A 67 25.97 7.44 -16.26
CA VAL A 67 24.76 6.63 -16.20
C VAL A 67 24.00 6.57 -17.55
N ASP A 68 24.05 7.64 -18.35
CA ASP A 68 23.43 7.68 -19.69
C ASP A 68 23.98 6.62 -20.66
N ARG A 69 25.17 6.06 -20.36
CA ARG A 69 25.84 5.05 -21.18
C ARG A 69 25.48 3.62 -20.78
N TRP A 70 24.63 3.44 -19.77
CA TRP A 70 24.24 2.14 -19.20
C TRP A 70 23.08 1.49 -19.97
N GLN A 71 23.02 1.67 -21.30
CA GLN A 71 21.89 1.17 -22.10
C GLN A 71 21.87 -0.37 -22.21
N PRO A 72 20.67 -0.98 -22.35
CA PRO A 72 20.55 -2.42 -22.59
C PRO A 72 21.21 -2.82 -23.90
N VAL A 73 21.89 -3.97 -23.91
CA VAL A 73 22.56 -4.57 -25.09
C VAL A 73 21.54 -5.11 -26.12
N GLU A 74 20.37 -4.47 -26.27
CA GLU A 74 19.31 -4.93 -27.19
C GLU A 74 19.40 -4.32 -28.60
N ALA A 75 20.44 -3.52 -28.90
CA ALA A 75 20.58 -2.85 -30.20
C ALA A 75 21.79 -3.29 -31.05
N LEU A 76 22.50 -4.36 -30.69
CA LEU A 76 23.57 -4.90 -31.53
C LEU A 76 23.29 -6.37 -31.81
N GLY A 77 23.00 -6.66 -33.09
CA GLY A 77 22.71 -7.99 -33.60
C GLY A 77 23.80 -9.01 -33.29
N GLU A 78 23.45 -10.27 -33.55
CA GLU A 78 24.11 -11.54 -33.20
C GLU A 78 25.60 -11.71 -33.59
N ASP A 79 26.47 -10.76 -33.27
CA ASP A 79 27.91 -10.92 -33.33
C ASP A 79 28.50 -10.82 -31.91
N ASN A 80 28.84 -12.00 -31.38
CA ASN A 80 29.43 -12.27 -30.07
C ASN A 80 30.86 -11.71 -29.96
N MET A 81 31.00 -10.38 -29.94
CA MET A 81 32.22 -9.70 -29.52
C MET A 81 31.87 -8.83 -28.32
N GLN A 82 32.25 -9.27 -27.11
CA GLN A 82 32.19 -8.43 -25.90
C GLN A 82 32.97 -7.14 -26.19
N THR A 83 32.27 -6.04 -26.40
CA THR A 83 32.90 -4.75 -26.65
C THR A 83 33.67 -4.32 -25.40
N GLU A 84 34.83 -3.68 -25.57
CA GLU A 84 35.63 -3.17 -24.43
C GLU A 84 34.80 -2.28 -23.48
N GLN A 85 33.78 -1.60 -24.02
CA GLN A 85 32.81 -0.82 -23.24
C GLN A 85 31.95 -1.67 -22.30
N GLY A 86 31.46 -2.84 -22.73
CA GLY A 86 30.68 -3.74 -21.87
C GLY A 86 31.52 -4.32 -20.71
N SER A 87 32.78 -4.64 -20.97
CA SER A 87 33.73 -5.11 -19.93
C SER A 87 34.04 -4.02 -18.90
N LYS A 88 34.24 -2.77 -19.35
CA LYS A 88 34.46 -1.63 -18.44
C LYS A 88 33.22 -1.31 -17.60
N MET A 89 32.04 -1.37 -18.20
CA MET A 89 30.78 -1.15 -17.52
C MET A 89 30.52 -2.19 -16.43
N GLY A 90 30.73 -3.48 -16.71
CA GLY A 90 30.59 -4.55 -15.72
C GLY A 90 31.51 -4.36 -14.51
N LYS A 91 32.78 -3.98 -14.73
CA LYS A 91 33.71 -3.66 -13.64
C LYS A 91 33.25 -2.48 -12.79
N ASN A 92 32.71 -1.43 -13.41
CA ASN A 92 32.20 -0.27 -12.67
C ASN A 92 30.97 -0.63 -11.82
N ILE A 93 30.05 -1.44 -12.33
CA ILE A 93 28.91 -1.96 -11.56
C ILE A 93 29.40 -2.80 -10.37
N GLU A 94 30.39 -3.68 -10.57
CA GLU A 94 30.98 -4.48 -9.51
C GLU A 94 31.55 -3.62 -8.38
N ILE A 95 32.25 -2.53 -8.73
CA ILE A 95 32.78 -1.58 -7.76
C ILE A 95 31.64 -0.86 -7.03
N ILE A 96 30.61 -0.40 -7.74
CA ILE A 96 29.44 0.25 -7.12
C ILE A 96 28.72 -0.72 -6.17
N HIS A 97 28.64 -2.01 -6.52
CA HIS A 97 28.05 -3.03 -5.67
C HIS A 97 28.86 -3.28 -4.39
N ALA A 98 30.18 -3.33 -4.52
CA ALA A 98 31.10 -3.40 -3.38
C ALA A 98 30.94 -2.18 -2.45
N ILE A 99 30.92 -0.96 -3.01
CA ILE A 99 30.67 0.28 -2.27
C ILE A 99 29.32 0.25 -1.55
N THR A 100 28.25 -0.15 -2.26
CA THR A 100 26.89 -0.26 -1.71
C THR A 100 26.85 -1.23 -0.52
N SER A 101 27.59 -2.34 -0.60
CA SER A 101 27.68 -3.33 0.49
C SER A 101 28.30 -2.73 1.76
N VAL A 102 29.36 -1.93 1.62
CA VAL A 102 30.01 -1.26 2.76
C VAL A 102 29.15 -0.14 3.32
N ILE A 103 28.47 0.62 2.46
CA ILE A 103 27.53 1.67 2.89
C ILE A 103 26.39 1.06 3.69
N LEU A 104 25.75 0.00 3.16
CA LEU A 104 24.67 -0.72 3.84
C LEU A 104 25.11 -1.22 5.23
N ALA A 105 26.26 -1.88 5.31
CA ALA A 105 26.82 -2.32 6.58
C ALA A 105 27.11 -1.14 7.52
N SER A 106 27.61 -0.03 6.98
CA SER A 106 27.91 1.18 7.75
C SER A 106 26.69 1.79 8.43
N VAL A 107 25.49 1.71 7.83
CA VAL A 107 24.25 2.24 8.41
C VAL A 107 23.96 1.66 9.79
N SER A 108 24.29 0.39 10.00
CA SER A 108 24.04 -0.30 11.28
C SER A 108 24.88 0.26 12.43
N VAL A 109 26.10 0.73 12.13
CA VAL A 109 27.10 1.16 13.12
C VAL A 109 27.18 2.69 13.30
N ILE A 110 26.28 3.47 12.70
CA ILE A 110 26.25 4.94 12.84
C ILE A 110 25.89 5.33 14.27
N ASN A 111 26.64 6.27 14.84
CA ASN A 111 26.31 6.91 16.12
C ASN A 111 25.89 8.37 15.94
N GLU A 112 25.07 8.89 16.85
CA GLU A 112 24.55 10.27 16.81
C GLU A 112 25.66 11.34 16.81
N ASN A 113 26.84 11.01 17.34
CA ASN A 113 27.97 11.93 17.45
C ASN A 113 28.89 11.93 16.22
N GLU A 114 28.69 11.05 15.24
CA GLU A 114 29.56 10.89 14.05
C GLU A 114 29.08 11.81 12.91
N ASN A 115 30.00 12.39 12.13
CA ASN A 115 29.62 13.11 10.91
C ASN A 115 29.44 12.15 9.74
N TYR A 116 28.19 11.77 9.46
CA TYR A 116 27.83 10.85 8.37
C TYR A 116 27.35 11.56 7.08
N GLU A 117 27.69 12.84 6.87
CA GLU A 117 27.29 13.61 5.68
C GLU A 117 27.74 12.94 4.37
N ALA A 118 28.99 12.47 4.30
CA ALA A 118 29.46 11.73 3.12
C ALA A 118 28.72 10.42 2.90
N LEU A 119 28.31 9.74 3.98
CA LEU A 119 27.53 8.51 3.86
C LEU A 119 26.11 8.80 3.33
N LEU A 120 25.51 9.91 3.77
CA LEU A 120 24.24 10.42 3.24
C LEU A 120 24.35 10.76 1.76
N GLU A 121 25.39 11.51 1.34
CA GLU A 121 25.64 11.81 -0.07
C GLU A 121 25.73 10.52 -0.90
N CYS A 122 26.46 9.51 -0.44
CA CYS A 122 26.52 8.22 -1.10
C CYS A 122 25.14 7.55 -1.23
N ALA A 123 24.34 7.52 -0.16
CA ALA A 123 23.00 6.94 -0.18
C ALA A 123 22.09 7.66 -1.20
N VAL A 124 22.14 8.99 -1.25
CA VAL A 124 21.39 9.81 -2.21
C VAL A 124 21.84 9.52 -3.65
N ILE A 125 23.16 9.43 -3.91
CA ILE A 125 23.69 9.08 -5.22
C ILE A 125 23.21 7.69 -5.64
N LEU A 126 23.34 6.69 -4.76
CA LEU A 126 22.91 5.32 -5.03
C LEU A 126 21.41 5.22 -5.30
N ASN A 127 20.59 5.96 -4.56
CA ASN A 127 19.16 6.07 -4.79
C ASN A 127 18.86 6.69 -6.18
N GLY A 128 19.61 7.71 -6.58
CA GLY A 128 19.44 8.39 -7.86
C GLY A 128 19.79 7.55 -9.09
N ILE A 129 20.83 6.71 -8.99
CA ILE A 129 21.24 5.85 -10.12
C ILE A 129 20.35 4.62 -10.32
N LEU A 130 19.50 4.29 -9.34
CA LEU A 130 18.69 3.07 -9.34
C LEU A 130 17.90 2.88 -10.63
N TYR A 131 17.21 3.93 -11.09
CA TYR A 131 16.31 3.89 -12.25
C TYR A 131 17.04 3.74 -13.59
N ALA A 132 18.36 3.91 -13.59
CA ALA A 132 19.18 3.78 -14.78
C ALA A 132 20.03 2.49 -14.79
N LEU A 133 19.95 1.68 -13.74
CA LEU A 133 20.59 0.37 -13.73
C LEU A 133 19.89 -0.57 -14.71
N PRO A 134 20.64 -1.30 -15.55
CA PRO A 134 20.07 -2.32 -16.42
C PRO A 134 19.32 -3.40 -15.64
N GLU A 135 18.32 -4.02 -16.26
CA GLU A 135 17.55 -5.12 -15.64
C GLU A 135 18.41 -6.35 -15.29
N SER A 136 19.58 -6.51 -15.91
CA SER A 136 20.56 -7.56 -15.57
C SER A 136 21.11 -7.39 -14.15
N GLU A 137 21.19 -6.17 -13.64
CA GLU A 137 21.88 -5.83 -12.39
C GLU A 137 20.98 -5.93 -11.15
N ARG A 138 20.17 -7.01 -11.09
CA ARG A 138 19.22 -7.25 -9.98
C ARG A 138 19.90 -7.32 -8.61
N ALA A 139 21.14 -7.80 -8.55
CA ALA A 139 21.89 -7.89 -7.30
C ALA A 139 22.22 -6.51 -6.71
N LEU A 140 22.62 -5.55 -7.57
CA LEU A 140 22.88 -4.18 -7.16
C LEU A 140 21.57 -3.46 -6.83
N GLN A 141 20.53 -3.60 -7.66
CA GLN A 141 19.20 -3.06 -7.37
C GLN A 141 18.68 -3.55 -6.01
N GLY A 142 18.81 -4.86 -5.72
CA GLY A 142 18.44 -5.43 -4.42
C GLY A 142 19.27 -4.87 -3.25
N SER A 143 20.56 -4.61 -3.46
CA SER A 143 21.42 -4.03 -2.42
C SER A 143 21.07 -2.56 -2.13
N ILE A 144 20.71 -1.79 -3.17
CA ILE A 144 20.19 -0.42 -3.02
C ILE A 144 18.82 -0.44 -2.33
N GLN A 145 17.94 -1.40 -2.67
CA GLN A 145 16.67 -1.60 -1.96
C GLN A 145 16.89 -1.82 -0.47
N ASP A 146 17.76 -2.76 -0.10
CA ASP A 146 18.07 -3.06 1.30
C ASP A 146 18.69 -1.86 2.01
N LEU A 147 19.50 -1.04 1.31
CA LEU A 147 20.01 0.23 1.81
C LEU A 147 18.87 1.21 2.12
N CYS A 148 17.97 1.46 1.17
CA CYS A 148 16.85 2.39 1.37
C CYS A 148 15.93 1.93 2.51
N VAL A 149 15.66 0.63 2.63
CA VAL A 149 14.88 0.05 3.76
C VAL A 149 15.59 0.29 5.08
N THR A 150 16.87 -0.05 5.18
CA THR A 150 17.66 0.11 6.42
C THR A 150 17.75 1.58 6.81
N TRP A 151 17.95 2.48 5.83
CA TRP A 151 18.01 3.93 6.04
C TRP A 151 16.68 4.49 6.57
N TRP A 152 15.56 4.02 6.02
CA TRP A 152 14.21 4.35 6.47
C TRP A 152 13.98 3.90 7.92
N GLU A 153 14.28 2.64 8.24
CA GLU A 153 14.08 2.06 9.58
C GLU A 153 14.91 2.78 10.65
N ARG A 154 16.12 3.22 10.30
CA ARG A 154 16.98 4.03 11.18
C ARG A 154 16.53 5.47 11.35
N GLY A 155 15.62 5.97 10.50
CA GLY A 155 15.08 7.33 10.58
C GLY A 155 16.10 8.44 10.29
N LEU A 156 17.09 8.17 9.45
CA LEU A 156 18.16 9.11 9.10
C LEU A 156 17.67 10.31 8.24
N PRO A 157 18.48 11.36 8.07
CA PRO A 157 18.17 12.45 7.15
C PRO A 157 17.83 11.96 5.73
N ALA A 158 16.99 12.72 5.02
CA ALA A 158 16.42 12.33 3.72
C ALA A 158 15.63 11.00 3.74
N LYS A 159 15.15 10.55 4.91
CA LYS A 159 14.35 9.31 5.01
C LYS A 159 13.16 9.29 4.07
N GLU A 160 12.49 10.41 3.82
CA GLU A 160 11.27 10.42 3.00
C GLU A 160 11.54 9.93 1.58
N ASP A 161 12.62 10.37 0.96
CA ASP A 161 13.02 9.94 -0.39
C ASP A 161 13.44 8.46 -0.41
N MET A 162 14.23 8.04 0.59
CA MET A 162 14.62 6.62 0.74
C MET A 162 13.41 5.72 0.98
N GLY A 163 12.46 6.18 1.79
CA GLY A 163 11.21 5.51 2.08
C GLY A 163 10.36 5.33 0.84
N LYS A 164 10.21 6.39 0.03
CA LYS A 164 9.49 6.33 -1.25
C LYS A 164 10.11 5.28 -2.18
N THR A 165 11.43 5.31 -2.38
CA THR A 165 12.11 4.34 -3.24
C THR A 165 11.95 2.91 -2.70
N ALA A 166 12.24 2.69 -1.42
CA ALA A 166 12.12 1.38 -0.78
C ALA A 166 10.69 0.82 -0.95
N PHE A 167 9.69 1.68 -0.76
CA PHE A 167 8.28 1.32 -0.90
C PHE A 167 7.93 0.91 -2.33
N ILE A 168 8.29 1.73 -3.33
CA ILE A 168 8.05 1.42 -4.75
C ILE A 168 8.69 0.08 -5.13
N MET A 169 9.95 -0.15 -4.75
CA MET A 169 10.65 -1.38 -5.08
C MET A 169 10.04 -2.61 -4.40
N LEU A 170 9.67 -2.50 -3.12
CA LEU A 170 9.04 -3.60 -2.39
C LEU A 170 7.64 -3.89 -2.93
N LEU A 171 6.89 -2.85 -3.33
CA LEU A 171 5.56 -2.97 -3.93
C LEU A 171 5.63 -3.69 -5.29
N ARG A 172 6.57 -3.29 -6.15
CA ARG A 172 6.80 -3.94 -7.45
C ARG A 172 7.16 -5.41 -7.26
N ARG A 173 8.13 -5.70 -6.38
CA ARG A 173 8.54 -7.07 -6.05
C ARG A 173 7.39 -7.91 -5.48
N SER A 174 6.57 -7.35 -4.59
CA SER A 174 5.45 -8.10 -4.01
C SER A 174 4.38 -8.39 -5.07
N LEU A 175 4.16 -7.50 -6.04
CA LEU A 175 3.22 -7.73 -7.14
C LEU A 175 3.71 -8.81 -8.10
N GLU A 176 5.02 -8.87 -8.35
CA GLU A 176 5.67 -9.91 -9.16
C GLU A 176 5.60 -11.29 -8.49
N THR A 177 6.07 -11.39 -7.25
CA THR A 177 6.22 -12.70 -6.56
C THR A 177 4.91 -13.18 -5.93
N LYS A 178 4.05 -12.25 -5.50
CA LYS A 178 2.79 -12.48 -4.79
C LYS A 178 2.96 -13.34 -3.53
N THR A 179 4.15 -13.33 -2.92
CA THR A 179 4.43 -14.12 -1.72
C THR A 179 4.02 -13.39 -0.46
N GLY A 180 3.60 -14.16 0.54
CA GLY A 180 3.28 -13.59 1.85
C GLY A 180 4.46 -12.91 2.53
N ALA A 181 5.70 -13.34 2.28
CA ALA A 181 6.89 -12.76 2.88
C ALA A 181 7.18 -11.35 2.35
N ASP A 182 7.07 -11.16 1.03
CA ASP A 182 7.28 -9.85 0.40
C ASP A 182 6.18 -8.85 0.82
N ILE A 183 4.94 -9.30 0.97
CA ILE A 183 3.84 -8.49 1.52
C ILE A 183 4.14 -8.03 2.95
N CYS A 184 4.65 -8.92 3.81
CA CYS A 184 5.03 -8.56 5.18
C CYS A 184 6.19 -7.54 5.18
N ARG A 185 7.16 -7.67 4.29
CA ARG A 185 8.28 -6.73 4.16
C ARG A 185 7.80 -5.35 3.70
N LEU A 186 6.94 -5.29 2.69
CA LEU A 186 6.27 -4.06 2.26
C LEU A 186 5.52 -3.39 3.42
N TRP A 187 4.80 -4.16 4.23
CA TRP A 187 4.03 -3.65 5.36
C TRP A 187 4.90 -3.00 6.45
N ARG A 188 6.10 -3.54 6.71
CA ARG A 188 7.01 -2.96 7.73
C ARG A 188 7.34 -1.49 7.47
N ILE A 189 7.37 -1.08 6.21
CA ILE A 189 7.66 0.29 5.79
C ILE A 189 6.42 1.07 5.33
N HIS A 190 5.20 0.62 5.65
CA HIS A 190 3.95 1.25 5.18
C HIS A 190 3.84 2.74 5.49
N GLN A 191 4.50 3.23 6.52
CA GLN A 191 4.53 4.66 6.85
C GLN A 191 5.13 5.53 5.73
N ALA A 192 5.97 4.96 4.85
CA ALA A 192 6.49 5.66 3.67
C ALA A 192 5.37 6.09 2.71
N LEU A 193 4.18 5.47 2.76
CA LEU A 193 3.01 5.90 2.00
C LEU A 193 2.60 7.34 2.30
N TYR A 194 2.84 7.83 3.52
CA TYR A 194 2.54 9.21 3.89
C TYR A 194 3.50 10.24 3.28
N CYS A 195 4.62 9.80 2.71
CA CYS A 195 5.58 10.68 2.06
C CYS A 195 5.15 11.05 0.64
N PHE A 196 4.21 10.31 0.02
CA PHE A 196 3.77 10.56 -1.35
C PHE A 196 2.74 11.69 -1.42
N ASP A 197 2.94 12.59 -2.38
CA ASP A 197 1.92 13.54 -2.79
C ASP A 197 1.06 12.90 -3.88
N TYR A 198 -0.14 12.47 -3.51
CA TYR A 198 -1.08 11.81 -4.42
C TYR A 198 -1.83 12.79 -5.31
N ASP A 199 -1.61 14.09 -5.25
CA ASP A 199 -2.21 15.03 -6.21
C ASP A 199 -1.32 15.21 -7.45
N LEU A 200 -0.04 14.83 -7.36
CA LEU A 200 0.91 14.91 -8.48
C LEU A 200 0.76 13.75 -9.48
N GLU A 201 1.12 14.04 -10.73
CA GLU A 201 1.14 13.04 -11.82
C GLU A 201 2.27 12.03 -11.68
N GLU A 202 3.38 12.41 -11.05
CA GLU A 202 4.51 11.52 -10.76
C GLU A 202 4.09 10.34 -9.87
N SER A 203 3.05 10.54 -9.04
CA SER A 203 2.49 9.49 -8.20
C SER A 203 1.57 8.52 -8.96
N ARG A 204 1.38 8.66 -10.27
CA ARG A 204 0.51 7.77 -11.06
C ARG A 204 0.99 6.32 -11.03
N GLU A 205 2.29 6.07 -11.09
CA GLU A 205 2.82 4.70 -11.07
C GLU A 205 2.51 3.99 -9.74
N ILE A 206 2.80 4.64 -8.61
CA ILE A 206 2.46 4.07 -7.30
C ILE A 206 0.96 3.92 -7.14
N LYS A 207 0.18 4.89 -7.63
CA LYS A 207 -1.27 4.81 -7.67
C LYS A 207 -1.76 3.53 -8.36
N ASP A 208 -1.28 3.26 -9.57
CA ASP A 208 -1.69 2.10 -10.36
C ASP A 208 -1.26 0.78 -9.69
N MET A 209 -0.07 0.72 -9.10
CA MET A 209 0.40 -0.47 -8.36
C MET A 209 -0.40 -0.72 -7.06
N LEU A 210 -0.72 0.34 -6.31
CA LEU A 210 -1.57 0.24 -5.12
C LEU A 210 -2.97 -0.28 -5.48
N LEU A 211 -3.47 0.15 -6.65
CA LEU A 211 -4.72 -0.32 -7.21
C LEU A 211 -4.68 -1.82 -7.54
N GLU A 212 -3.59 -2.28 -8.16
CA GLU A 212 -3.38 -3.71 -8.46
C GLU A 212 -3.35 -4.55 -7.17
N CYS A 213 -2.68 -4.07 -6.12
CA CYS A 213 -2.71 -4.71 -4.80
C CYS A 213 -4.12 -4.87 -4.25
N PHE A 214 -4.98 -3.86 -4.43
CA PHE A 214 -6.37 -3.90 -3.96
C PHE A 214 -7.23 -4.93 -4.70
N ILE A 215 -6.97 -5.19 -5.98
CA ILE A 215 -7.67 -6.23 -6.76
C ILE A 215 -7.23 -7.63 -6.31
N ASN A 216 -6.00 -7.78 -5.83
CA ASN A 216 -5.39 -9.09 -5.58
C ASN A 216 -5.76 -9.66 -4.20
N ILE A 217 -6.50 -10.77 -4.19
CA ILE A 217 -7.03 -11.41 -2.96
C ILE A 217 -5.93 -11.86 -1.97
N ASN A 218 -4.71 -12.11 -2.44
CA ASN A 218 -3.59 -12.53 -1.58
C ASN A 218 -3.13 -11.40 -0.64
N TYR A 219 -3.31 -10.15 -1.05
CA TYR A 219 -3.05 -9.00 -0.21
C TYR A 219 -4.15 -8.89 0.85
N ILE A 220 -5.40 -9.07 0.48
CA ILE A 220 -6.54 -8.82 1.37
C ILE A 220 -6.69 -9.83 2.51
N LYS A 221 -6.25 -11.08 2.32
CA LYS A 221 -6.44 -12.16 3.30
C LYS A 221 -5.50 -12.11 4.51
N LYS A 222 -4.38 -11.38 4.45
CA LYS A 222 -3.45 -11.29 5.57
C LYS A 222 -3.89 -10.20 6.55
N GLU A 223 -3.98 -10.54 7.83
CA GLU A 223 -4.41 -9.60 8.88
C GLU A 223 -3.60 -8.30 8.91
N GLU A 224 -2.32 -8.36 8.51
CA GLU A 224 -1.38 -7.23 8.44
C GLU A 224 -1.70 -6.24 7.31
N VAL A 225 -2.36 -6.67 6.22
CA VAL A 225 -2.73 -5.82 5.06
C VAL A 225 -4.07 -5.09 5.28
N ASN A 226 -4.79 -5.41 6.36
CA ASN A 226 -6.01 -4.68 6.75
C ASN A 226 -5.78 -3.19 7.07
N ALA A 227 -4.52 -2.73 7.15
CA ALA A 227 -4.20 -1.32 7.30
C ALA A 227 -3.70 -0.67 5.99
N PHE A 228 -3.38 -1.44 4.95
CA PHE A 228 -3.24 -0.95 3.56
C PHE A 228 -4.58 -0.42 3.01
N SER A 229 -5.67 -1.05 3.46
CA SER A 229 -7.05 -0.64 3.28
C SER A 229 -7.35 0.80 3.73
N TYR A 230 -6.60 1.31 4.72
CA TYR A 230 -6.79 2.65 5.26
C TYR A 230 -6.31 3.75 4.29
N LEU A 231 -5.36 3.40 3.40
CA LEU A 231 -4.75 4.33 2.45
C LEU A 231 -5.45 4.32 1.07
N VAL A 232 -6.08 3.19 0.69
CA VAL A 232 -6.85 3.04 -0.55
C VAL A 232 -8.30 3.55 -0.40
N GLY A 233 -8.77 3.78 0.82
CA GLY A 233 -10.13 4.26 1.12
C GLY A 233 -10.46 5.66 0.60
N ALA A 234 -9.52 6.37 -0.04
CA ALA A 234 -9.73 7.68 -0.66
C ALA A 234 -10.10 7.63 -2.16
N TRP A 235 -10.29 6.43 -2.74
CA TRP A 235 -10.40 6.28 -4.18
C TRP A 235 -11.84 6.01 -4.62
N SER A 236 -12.37 7.01 -5.32
CA SER A 236 -13.73 7.08 -5.87
C SER A 236 -14.13 5.87 -6.75
N LEU A 237 -15.45 5.66 -6.84
CA LEU A 237 -16.17 4.62 -7.59
C LEU A 237 -15.77 4.37 -9.06
N ASN A 238 -14.90 5.20 -9.66
CA ASN A 238 -14.35 4.97 -11.01
C ASN A 238 -13.67 3.58 -11.15
N PHE A 239 -13.35 2.94 -10.02
CA PHE A 239 -12.74 1.63 -9.93
C PHE A 239 -13.70 0.43 -10.15
N LEU A 240 -14.97 0.55 -9.76
CA LEU A 240 -15.91 -0.59 -9.80
C LEU A 240 -16.51 -0.85 -11.17
N SER A 241 -16.45 0.12 -12.09
CA SER A 241 -17.00 -0.06 -13.45
C SER A 241 -16.11 -0.93 -14.35
N GLY A 242 -14.84 -1.11 -14.02
CA GLY A 242 -13.88 -1.91 -14.81
C GLY A 242 -13.76 -3.38 -14.41
N CYS A 243 -14.25 -3.77 -13.23
CA CYS A 243 -13.98 -5.09 -12.67
C CYS A 243 -15.21 -6.02 -12.76
N CYS A 244 -15.48 -6.55 -13.95
CA CYS A 244 -16.53 -7.55 -14.16
C CYS A 244 -15.99 -8.99 -14.19
N VAL A 245 -16.76 -9.88 -13.55
CA VAL A 245 -16.71 -11.36 -13.56
C VAL A 245 -15.84 -12.05 -12.48
N THR A 246 -14.62 -11.60 -12.16
CA THR A 246 -13.72 -12.38 -11.28
C THR A 246 -13.93 -12.20 -9.75
N LEU A 247 -14.87 -11.36 -9.31
CA LEU A 247 -14.83 -10.74 -7.97
C LEU A 247 -15.95 -11.08 -6.97
N VAL A 248 -16.72 -12.15 -7.18
CA VAL A 248 -17.79 -12.53 -6.21
C VAL A 248 -17.23 -12.74 -4.81
N SER A 249 -16.09 -13.43 -4.70
CA SER A 249 -15.42 -13.65 -3.41
C SER A 249 -14.75 -12.38 -2.86
N LEU A 250 -14.48 -11.36 -3.69
CA LEU A 250 -13.80 -10.14 -3.27
C LEU A 250 -14.77 -9.14 -2.63
N MET A 251 -16.05 -9.11 -3.01
CA MET A 251 -17.02 -8.12 -2.53
C MET A 251 -17.21 -8.15 -1.01
N VAL A 252 -17.27 -9.34 -0.41
CA VAL A 252 -17.34 -9.51 1.05
C VAL A 252 -16.08 -8.95 1.72
N HIS A 253 -14.91 -9.17 1.12
CA HIS A 253 -13.66 -8.64 1.66
C HIS A 253 -13.56 -7.13 1.48
N ILE A 254 -14.02 -6.57 0.35
CA ILE A 254 -14.11 -5.13 0.12
C ILE A 254 -15.02 -4.48 1.17
N ALA A 255 -16.19 -5.07 1.43
CA ALA A 255 -17.10 -4.57 2.45
C ALA A 255 -16.46 -4.60 3.84
N GLU A 256 -15.75 -5.68 4.17
CA GLU A 256 -14.99 -5.80 5.41
C GLU A 256 -13.87 -4.75 5.54
N ILE A 257 -13.15 -4.47 4.45
CA ILE A 257 -12.12 -3.43 4.36
C ILE A 257 -12.73 -2.07 4.70
N TYR A 258 -13.76 -1.63 3.97
CA TYR A 258 -14.42 -0.36 4.23
C TYR A 258 -14.95 -0.28 5.66
N PHE A 259 -15.50 -1.37 6.17
CA PHE A 259 -16.03 -1.42 7.52
C PHE A 259 -14.95 -1.33 8.61
N ARG A 260 -13.80 -2.00 8.42
CA ARG A 260 -12.64 -1.89 9.32
C ARG A 260 -12.03 -0.50 9.27
N ALA A 261 -11.92 0.10 8.07
CA ALA A 261 -11.44 1.46 7.88
C ALA A 261 -12.35 2.48 8.59
N TRP A 262 -13.67 2.39 8.37
CA TRP A 262 -14.67 3.20 9.05
C TRP A 262 -14.56 3.12 10.57
N LYS A 263 -14.43 1.90 11.13
CA LYS A 263 -14.35 1.70 12.60
C LYS A 263 -13.12 2.38 13.24
N LYS A 264 -12.03 2.56 12.49
CA LYS A 264 -10.79 3.18 12.98
C LYS A 264 -10.68 4.66 12.65
N ALA A 265 -11.46 5.13 11.68
CA ALA A 265 -11.37 6.49 11.18
C ALA A 265 -11.96 7.50 12.17
N SER A 266 -11.46 8.72 12.12
CA SER A 266 -11.97 9.86 12.87
C SER A 266 -11.80 11.16 12.07
N GLY A 267 -12.53 12.21 12.47
CA GLY A 267 -12.47 13.52 11.83
C GLY A 267 -12.76 13.48 10.32
N LYS A 268 -11.95 14.20 9.53
CA LYS A 268 -12.12 14.34 8.07
C LYS A 268 -12.07 13.00 7.31
N ILE A 269 -11.30 12.03 7.81
CA ILE A 269 -11.18 10.71 7.17
C ILE A 269 -12.49 9.92 7.34
N LEU A 270 -13.11 10.00 8.52
CA LEU A 270 -14.41 9.38 8.77
C LEU A 270 -15.47 9.97 7.84
N GLU A 271 -15.51 11.30 7.71
CA GLU A 271 -16.42 11.98 6.79
C GLU A 271 -16.21 11.57 5.34
N ALA A 272 -14.96 11.41 4.89
CA ALA A 272 -14.64 10.97 3.54
C ALA A 272 -15.12 9.53 3.30
N ILE A 273 -14.82 8.58 4.20
CA ILE A 273 -15.25 7.18 4.09
C ILE A 273 -16.78 7.09 4.06
N GLU A 274 -17.46 7.83 4.92
CA GLU A 274 -18.90 7.79 5.02
C GLU A 274 -19.59 8.41 3.80
N ASN A 275 -19.19 9.61 3.39
CA ASN A 275 -19.88 10.36 2.33
C ASN A 275 -19.42 9.98 0.93
N SER A 276 -18.13 9.66 0.74
CA SER A 276 -17.55 9.40 -0.60
C SER A 276 -17.39 7.91 -0.90
N CYS A 277 -17.66 7.02 0.06
CA CYS A 277 -17.57 5.58 -0.17
C CYS A 277 -18.87 4.88 0.21
N ILE A 278 -19.21 4.82 1.50
CA ILE A 278 -20.36 4.05 1.99
C ILE A 278 -21.68 4.61 1.43
N GLN A 279 -21.87 5.92 1.52
CA GLN A 279 -23.07 6.59 1.01
C GLN A 279 -23.16 6.50 -0.52
N ASP A 280 -22.03 6.46 -1.22
CA ASP A 280 -21.96 6.27 -2.66
C ASP A 280 -22.47 4.87 -3.07
N PHE A 281 -22.08 3.82 -2.34
CA PHE A 281 -22.70 2.49 -2.49
C PHE A 281 -24.21 2.53 -2.24
N MET A 282 -24.68 3.24 -1.21
CA MET A 282 -26.11 3.37 -0.93
C MET A 282 -26.85 4.08 -2.08
N TYR A 283 -26.26 5.16 -2.62
CA TYR A 283 -26.81 5.91 -3.74
C TYR A 283 -26.93 5.01 -4.98
N HIS A 284 -25.86 4.31 -5.34
CA HIS A 284 -25.86 3.39 -6.47
C HIS A 284 -26.76 2.17 -6.27
N GLY A 285 -26.87 1.66 -5.04
CA GLY A 285 -27.78 0.57 -4.71
C GLY A 285 -29.24 0.93 -5.01
N VAL A 286 -29.60 2.21 -4.86
CA VAL A 286 -30.93 2.75 -5.21
C VAL A 286 -31.06 3.04 -6.72
N HIS A 287 -30.05 3.66 -7.34
CA HIS A 287 -30.19 4.25 -8.68
C HIS A 287 -29.69 3.38 -9.84
N LEU A 288 -28.89 2.35 -9.61
CA LEU A 288 -28.40 1.47 -10.68
C LEU A 288 -29.56 0.66 -11.31
N HIS A 289 -29.51 0.53 -12.63
CA HIS A 289 -30.37 -0.40 -13.35
C HIS A 289 -30.10 -1.84 -12.88
N ARG A 290 -31.14 -2.65 -12.69
CA ARG A 290 -31.06 -4.05 -12.26
C ARG A 290 -30.34 -4.95 -13.26
N ARG A 291 -30.33 -4.55 -14.54
CA ARG A 291 -29.56 -5.21 -15.59
C ARG A 291 -28.06 -4.90 -15.52
N SER A 292 -27.65 -3.93 -14.72
CA SER A 292 -26.25 -3.60 -14.53
C SER A 292 -25.52 -4.77 -13.87
N PRO A 293 -24.37 -5.21 -14.41
CA PRO A 293 -23.61 -6.32 -13.83
C PRO A 293 -23.08 -6.01 -12.42
N VAL A 294 -23.02 -4.73 -12.04
CA VAL A 294 -22.58 -4.28 -10.72
C VAL A 294 -23.72 -4.12 -9.69
N HIS A 295 -24.99 -4.17 -10.09
CA HIS A 295 -26.13 -3.96 -9.18
C HIS A 295 -26.16 -4.95 -8.02
N ALA A 296 -26.04 -6.25 -8.32
CA ALA A 296 -26.02 -7.30 -7.31
C ALA A 296 -24.80 -7.19 -6.37
N ARG A 297 -23.67 -6.67 -6.88
CA ARG A 297 -22.42 -6.50 -6.12
C ARG A 297 -22.51 -5.38 -5.11
N VAL A 298 -23.10 -4.25 -5.51
CA VAL A 298 -23.37 -3.13 -4.59
C VAL A 298 -24.28 -3.57 -3.45
N ARG A 299 -25.32 -4.37 -3.74
CA ARG A 299 -26.19 -4.93 -2.69
C ARG A 299 -25.45 -5.88 -1.75
N GLU A 300 -24.58 -6.74 -2.29
CA GLU A 300 -23.76 -7.66 -1.49
C GLU A 300 -22.85 -6.91 -0.50
N ILE A 301 -22.23 -5.81 -0.94
CA ILE A 301 -21.45 -4.93 -0.07
C ILE A 301 -22.32 -4.31 1.02
N LEU A 302 -23.48 -3.74 0.67
CA LEU A 302 -24.37 -3.09 1.64
C LEU A 302 -24.94 -4.08 2.67
N SER A 303 -25.25 -5.32 2.24
CA SER A 303 -25.73 -6.38 3.12
C SER A 303 -24.73 -6.70 4.23
N TYR A 304 -23.43 -6.62 3.95
CA TYR A 304 -22.40 -6.76 4.98
C TYR A 304 -22.59 -5.73 6.11
N PHE A 305 -22.74 -4.44 5.79
CA PHE A 305 -22.96 -3.40 6.79
C PHE A 305 -24.27 -3.60 7.57
N HIS A 306 -25.35 -4.03 6.89
CA HIS A 306 -26.62 -4.32 7.56
C HIS A 306 -26.49 -5.47 8.56
N ASN A 307 -25.75 -6.53 8.22
CA ASN A 307 -25.53 -7.67 9.11
C ASN A 307 -24.69 -7.31 10.35
N GLN A 308 -23.91 -6.22 10.31
CA GLN A 308 -23.11 -5.75 11.46
C GLN A 308 -23.90 -4.92 12.49
N LYS A 309 -25.15 -4.51 12.18
CA LYS A 309 -26.01 -3.69 13.05
C LYS A 309 -26.08 -4.21 14.50
N LYS A 310 -26.23 -5.53 14.67
CA LYS A 310 -26.44 -6.17 15.98
C LYS A 310 -25.14 -6.45 16.75
N VAL A 311 -24.00 -6.43 16.05
CA VAL A 311 -22.73 -6.95 16.60
C VAL A 311 -21.81 -5.82 17.03
N ARG A 312 -21.94 -4.61 16.44
CA ARG A 312 -20.97 -3.53 16.62
C ARG A 312 -21.64 -2.18 16.87
N GLN A 313 -21.14 -1.48 17.89
CA GLN A 313 -21.58 -0.14 18.28
C GLN A 313 -21.33 0.89 17.17
N GLY A 314 -22.22 1.89 17.05
CA GLY A 314 -22.11 3.00 16.09
C GLY A 314 -22.62 2.69 14.67
N VAL A 315 -22.81 1.41 14.32
CA VAL A 315 -23.27 1.03 12.98
C VAL A 315 -24.70 1.53 12.71
N GLU A 316 -25.59 1.41 13.68
CA GLU A 316 -26.98 1.88 13.53
C GLU A 316 -27.04 3.40 13.28
N GLU A 317 -26.28 4.18 14.05
CA GLU A 317 -26.17 5.64 13.89
C GLU A 317 -25.64 6.03 12.50
N MET A 318 -24.56 5.38 12.05
CA MET A 318 -23.99 5.63 10.72
C MET A 318 -24.97 5.25 9.60
N LEU A 319 -25.62 4.09 9.68
CA LEU A 319 -26.65 3.71 8.70
C LEU A 319 -27.82 4.69 8.70
N TYR A 320 -28.28 5.15 9.87
CA TYR A 320 -29.35 6.16 9.98
C TYR A 320 -28.96 7.45 9.28
N ARG A 321 -27.77 8.01 9.58
CA ARG A 321 -27.30 9.26 8.98
C ARG A 321 -27.11 9.15 7.47
N LEU A 322 -26.50 8.06 6.99
CA LEU A 322 -26.16 7.92 5.57
C LEU A 322 -27.35 7.55 4.68
N TYR A 323 -28.33 6.78 5.19
CA TYR A 323 -29.54 6.48 4.42
C TYR A 323 -30.54 7.64 4.38
N LYS A 324 -30.57 8.51 5.39
CA LYS A 324 -31.53 9.61 5.51
C LYS A 324 -31.71 10.46 4.23
N PRO A 325 -30.65 10.90 3.52
CA PRO A 325 -30.83 11.68 2.28
C PRO A 325 -31.21 10.85 1.04
N ILE A 326 -31.07 9.52 1.08
CA ILE A 326 -31.17 8.66 -0.11
C ILE A 326 -32.43 7.82 -0.09
N LEU A 327 -32.64 7.05 0.99
CA LEU A 327 -33.62 5.97 1.02
C LEU A 327 -35.05 6.50 0.87
N TRP A 328 -35.41 7.48 1.69
CA TRP A 328 -36.75 8.07 1.70
C TRP A 328 -37.11 8.76 0.39
N ARG A 329 -36.11 9.37 -0.28
CA ARG A 329 -36.29 9.94 -1.62
C ARG A 329 -36.45 8.84 -2.67
N GLY A 330 -35.68 7.76 -2.56
CA GLY A 330 -35.76 6.59 -3.43
C GLY A 330 -37.13 5.91 -3.39
N LEU A 331 -37.69 5.71 -2.19
CA LEU A 331 -39.03 5.14 -2.00
C LEU A 331 -40.13 5.98 -2.67
N LYS A 332 -39.93 7.31 -2.73
CA LYS A 332 -40.88 8.28 -3.30
C LYS A 332 -40.54 8.68 -4.75
N ALA A 333 -39.55 8.03 -5.37
CA ALA A 333 -39.09 8.39 -6.72
C ALA A 333 -40.17 8.12 -7.79
N ARG A 334 -40.15 8.86 -8.89
CA ARG A 334 -41.06 8.61 -10.03
C ARG A 334 -40.71 7.34 -10.80
N ASN A 335 -39.43 6.98 -10.85
CA ASN A 335 -38.94 5.79 -11.51
C ASN A 335 -39.26 4.53 -10.68
N SER A 336 -39.97 3.57 -11.27
CA SER A 336 -40.38 2.33 -10.61
C SER A 336 -39.21 1.44 -10.19
N GLU A 337 -38.14 1.39 -10.99
CA GLU A 337 -36.94 0.61 -10.69
C GLU A 337 -36.21 1.19 -9.48
N VAL A 338 -36.07 2.52 -9.43
CA VAL A 338 -35.49 3.23 -8.28
C VAL A 338 -36.31 2.97 -7.01
N ARG A 339 -37.64 3.07 -7.08
CA ARG A 339 -38.52 2.74 -5.95
C ARG A 339 -38.35 1.31 -5.47
N SER A 340 -38.38 0.35 -6.39
CA SER A 340 -38.24 -1.07 -6.03
C SER A 340 -36.85 -1.42 -5.50
N ASN A 341 -35.79 -0.75 -5.96
CA ASN A 341 -34.45 -0.92 -5.41
C ASN A 341 -34.35 -0.32 -3.99
N ALA A 342 -34.88 0.88 -3.78
CA ALA A 342 -34.95 1.50 -2.47
C ALA A 342 -35.78 0.67 -1.48
N ALA A 343 -36.91 0.10 -1.92
CA ALA A 343 -37.74 -0.76 -1.09
C ALA A 343 -37.01 -2.04 -0.65
N LEU A 344 -36.21 -2.63 -1.54
CA LEU A 344 -35.42 -3.81 -1.21
C LEU A 344 -34.32 -3.49 -0.19
N LEU A 345 -33.55 -2.42 -0.42
CA LEU A 345 -32.52 -1.97 0.54
C LEU A 345 -33.13 -1.56 1.88
N PHE A 346 -34.34 -0.97 1.86
CA PHE A 346 -35.04 -0.60 3.07
C PHE A 346 -35.38 -1.84 3.90
N VAL A 347 -35.92 -2.89 3.27
CA VAL A 347 -36.21 -4.16 3.96
C VAL A 347 -34.94 -4.78 4.54
N GLU A 348 -33.85 -4.82 3.76
CA GLU A 348 -32.56 -5.38 4.20
C GLU A 348 -31.96 -4.57 5.37
N ALA A 349 -32.16 -3.26 5.37
CA ALA A 349 -31.68 -2.35 6.41
C ALA A 349 -32.68 -2.15 7.57
N PHE A 350 -33.84 -2.79 7.58
CA PHE A 350 -34.87 -2.52 8.57
C PHE A 350 -34.60 -3.24 9.93
N PRO A 351 -34.85 -2.60 11.08
CA PRO A 351 -35.15 -1.18 11.27
C PRO A 351 -33.89 -0.31 11.17
N ILE A 352 -34.07 0.95 10.75
CA ILE A 352 -33.00 1.96 10.76
C ILE A 352 -33.16 2.81 12.03
N ARG A 353 -32.21 2.70 12.97
CA ARG A 353 -32.32 3.29 14.30
C ARG A 353 -31.30 4.41 14.50
N ASP A 354 -31.72 5.48 15.16
CA ASP A 354 -30.82 6.49 15.73
C ASP A 354 -30.64 6.22 17.24
N PRO A 355 -29.45 5.79 17.70
CA PRO A 355 -29.19 5.54 19.12
C PRO A 355 -29.39 6.76 20.03
N ASN A 356 -29.46 7.97 19.46
CA ASN A 356 -29.68 9.19 20.22
C ASN A 356 -31.15 9.43 20.59
N PHE A 357 -32.08 8.66 20.00
CA PHE A 357 -33.50 8.76 20.33
C PHE A 357 -33.81 8.08 21.66
N ASN A 358 -34.70 8.68 22.44
CA ASN A 358 -35.28 8.00 23.59
C ASN A 358 -36.26 6.90 23.14
N ALA A 359 -36.70 6.04 24.06
CA ALA A 359 -37.57 4.90 23.74
C ALA A 359 -38.86 5.30 23.00
N VAL A 360 -39.49 6.41 23.41
CA VAL A 360 -40.74 6.89 22.80
C VAL A 360 -40.52 7.43 21.38
N GLU A 361 -39.44 8.18 21.18
CA GLU A 361 -39.02 8.69 19.87
C GLU A 361 -38.67 7.54 18.93
N MET A 362 -37.96 6.52 19.43
CA MET A 362 -37.60 5.33 18.69
C MET A 362 -38.84 4.54 18.25
N ASP A 363 -39.81 4.33 19.15
CA ASP A 363 -41.06 3.64 18.83
C ASP A 363 -41.87 4.41 17.78
N SER A 364 -41.95 5.74 17.92
CA SER A 364 -42.61 6.60 16.93
C SER A 364 -41.94 6.51 15.56
N GLU A 365 -40.60 6.48 15.52
CA GLU A 365 -39.87 6.41 14.26
C GLU A 365 -39.98 5.04 13.59
N ILE A 366 -39.93 3.95 14.38
CA ILE A 366 -40.14 2.59 13.87
C ILE A 366 -41.56 2.45 13.32
N GLN A 367 -42.56 3.04 13.98
CA GLN A 367 -43.93 3.04 13.49
C GLN A 367 -44.05 3.73 12.11
N LYS A 368 -43.42 4.89 11.92
CA LYS A 368 -43.39 5.55 10.60
C LYS A 368 -42.70 4.69 9.54
N GLN A 369 -41.59 4.05 9.89
CA GLN A 369 -40.89 3.14 8.99
C GLN A 369 -41.76 1.94 8.60
N PHE A 370 -42.55 1.43 9.54
CA PHE A 370 -43.48 0.34 9.28
C PHE A 370 -44.60 0.75 8.31
N GLU A 371 -45.14 1.96 8.47
CA GLU A 371 -46.14 2.52 7.55
C GLU A 371 -45.59 2.67 6.12
N GLU A 372 -44.37 3.19 5.97
CA GLU A 372 -43.70 3.27 4.67
C GLU A 372 -43.43 1.88 4.07
N LEU A 373 -43.10 0.88 4.89
CA LEU A 373 -42.91 -0.50 4.46
C LEU A 373 -44.22 -1.13 3.97
N TYR A 374 -45.33 -0.87 4.65
CA TYR A 374 -46.66 -1.32 4.25
C TYR A 374 -47.06 -0.70 2.90
N VAL A 375 -46.74 0.58 2.67
CA VAL A 375 -46.90 1.22 1.37
C VAL A 375 -46.04 0.51 0.30
N CYS A 376 -44.79 0.18 0.59
CA CYS A 376 -43.94 -0.52 -0.40
C CYS A 376 -44.52 -1.89 -0.81
N ILE A 377 -45.06 -2.64 0.16
CA ILE A 377 -45.63 -3.97 -0.05
C ILE A 377 -46.96 -3.90 -0.80
N SER A 378 -47.86 -3.00 -0.39
CA SER A 378 -49.20 -2.86 -0.99
C SER A 378 -49.15 -2.42 -2.46
N TRP A 379 -48.12 -1.67 -2.85
CA TRP A 379 -47.90 -1.25 -4.25
C TRP A 379 -47.09 -2.27 -5.07
N GLY A 380 -46.84 -3.47 -4.54
CA GLY A 380 -46.11 -4.54 -5.24
C GLY A 380 -44.64 -4.21 -5.54
N GLN A 381 -44.04 -3.26 -4.80
CA GLN A 381 -42.69 -2.75 -5.09
C GLN A 381 -41.58 -3.66 -4.52
N ALA A 382 -41.92 -4.56 -3.59
CA ALA A 382 -40.99 -5.48 -2.91
C ALA A 382 -41.58 -6.90 -2.68
N PRO A 383 -42.02 -7.62 -3.73
CA PRO A 383 -42.72 -8.91 -3.58
C PRO A 383 -41.86 -10.03 -2.97
N HIS A 384 -40.54 -9.99 -3.13
CA HIS A 384 -39.61 -10.99 -2.55
C HIS A 384 -39.25 -10.74 -1.09
N ALA A 385 -39.57 -9.56 -0.55
CA ALA A 385 -39.23 -9.13 0.80
C ALA A 385 -40.32 -9.44 1.85
N LEU A 386 -41.52 -9.81 1.38
CA LEU A 386 -42.68 -10.15 2.22
C LEU A 386 -42.36 -11.20 3.29
N GLY A 387 -41.58 -12.24 2.96
CA GLY A 387 -41.23 -13.30 3.90
C GLY A 387 -40.41 -12.81 5.10
N SER A 388 -39.41 -11.96 4.85
CA SER A 388 -38.53 -11.41 5.90
C SER A 388 -39.25 -10.39 6.78
N VAL A 389 -40.12 -9.57 6.17
CA VAL A 389 -40.95 -8.60 6.90
C VAL A 389 -41.97 -9.31 7.79
N LEU A 390 -42.63 -10.36 7.28
CA LEU A 390 -43.58 -11.16 8.05
C LEU A 390 -42.88 -11.96 9.16
N ALA A 391 -41.67 -12.48 8.93
CA ALA A 391 -40.88 -13.16 9.95
C ALA A 391 -40.47 -12.21 11.09
N TRP A 392 -40.10 -10.97 10.76
CA TRP A 392 -39.83 -9.94 11.77
C TRP A 392 -41.11 -9.52 12.51
N TRP A 393 -42.23 -9.34 11.79
CA TRP A 393 -43.53 -9.03 12.37
C TRP A 393 -44.01 -10.11 13.35
N ALA A 394 -43.78 -11.38 13.03
CA ALA A 394 -44.05 -12.50 13.92
C ALA A 394 -43.15 -12.53 15.17
N SER A 395 -41.97 -11.88 15.12
CA SER A 395 -41.04 -11.79 16.25
C SER A 395 -41.23 -10.54 17.13
N TRP A 396 -41.94 -9.52 16.62
CA TRP A 396 -42.20 -8.24 17.26
C TRP A 396 -43.02 -8.29 18.57
N PRO A 397 -43.93 -9.26 18.82
CA PRO A 397 -44.69 -9.31 20.08
C PRO A 397 -43.86 -9.68 21.32
N SER A 398 -42.57 -9.99 21.18
CA SER A 398 -41.72 -10.49 22.29
C SER A 398 -40.98 -9.39 23.07
N LEU A 399 -41.16 -8.11 22.72
CA LEU A 399 -40.40 -6.98 23.27
C LEU A 399 -41.28 -5.81 23.75
N LEU A 400 -42.53 -6.10 24.15
CA LEU A 400 -43.32 -5.22 25.03
C LEU A 400 -43.08 -5.57 26.49
#